data_AF-A0A6M2DBW6-F1
#
_entry.id   AF-A0A6M2DBW6-F1
#
_cell.length_a   1.000
_cell.length_b   1.000
_cell.length_c   1.000
_cell.angle_alpha   90.00
_cell.angle_beta   90.00
_cell.angle_gamma   90.00
#
_symmetry.space_group_name_H-M   'P 1'
#
loop_
_entity.id
_entity.type
_entity.pdbx_description
1 polymer ?
#
loop_
_entity_poly.entity_id
_entity_poly.type
_entity_poly.pdbx_seq_one_letter_code
_entity_poly.pdbx_strand_id
1 'polypeptide(L)'
;CTCNISRKATNTFEFFEKKILWNVNDAKAEKYHYLIVEMIAIDNEPFSIIEKVGFKKLLEQALPRYELPSRTLKKLFPISTSEFMTNYRADIYKAVVASSSSFSSIATHWLTSEFQLHQGVLAMK
;
A
#
# COMPACT_ATOMS: atom_id res chain seq x y z
N CYS A 1 49.29 -7.22 -22.73
CA CYS A 1 48.01 -7.77 -22.24
C CYS A 1 46.87 -6.86 -22.67
N THR A 2 46.17 -7.19 -23.76
CA THR A 2 45.01 -6.43 -24.25
C THR A 2 43.75 -6.96 -23.59
N CYS A 3 43.25 -6.26 -22.57
CA CYS A 3 42.00 -6.61 -21.91
C CYS A 3 40.82 -6.18 -22.80
N ASN A 4 40.15 -7.17 -23.39
CA ASN A 4 39.02 -6.99 -24.27
C ASN A 4 37.77 -6.73 -23.41
N ILE A 5 37.43 -5.46 -23.20
CA ILE A 5 36.20 -5.05 -22.52
C ILE A 5 35.04 -5.30 -23.50
N SER A 6 34.48 -6.50 -23.44
CA SER A 6 33.22 -6.82 -24.11
C SER A 6 32.10 -6.00 -23.47
N ARG A 7 31.80 -4.85 -24.09
CA ARG A 7 30.56 -4.11 -23.82
C ARG A 7 29.41 -4.97 -24.34
N LYS A 8 28.73 -5.69 -23.45
CA LYS A 8 27.44 -6.30 -23.79
C LYS A 8 26.49 -5.19 -24.21
N ALA A 9 26.20 -5.11 -25.51
CA ALA A 9 25.10 -4.31 -26.02
C ALA A 9 23.80 -4.95 -25.52
N THR A 10 23.20 -4.36 -24.48
CA THR A 10 21.84 -4.73 -24.06
C THR A 10 20.88 -4.23 -25.13
N ASN A 11 20.24 -5.17 -25.82
CA ASN A 11 19.27 -4.91 -26.88
C ASN A 11 18.19 -3.95 -26.36
N THR A 12 18.02 -2.82 -27.04
CA THR A 12 17.04 -1.77 -26.72
C THR A 12 15.61 -2.29 -26.60
N PHE A 13 15.28 -3.41 -27.26
CA PHE A 13 13.99 -4.08 -27.19
C PHE A 13 13.63 -4.63 -25.80
N GLU A 14 14.59 -5.15 -25.01
CA GLU A 14 14.31 -5.63 -23.65
C GLU A 14 13.89 -4.49 -22.70
N PHE A 15 14.29 -3.26 -23.01
CA PHE A 15 13.89 -2.07 -22.28
C PHE A 15 12.46 -1.62 -22.65
N PHE A 16 12.05 -1.81 -23.90
CA PHE A 16 10.70 -1.49 -24.36
C PHE A 16 9.66 -2.47 -23.84
N GLU A 17 9.96 -3.78 -23.77
CA GLU A 17 9.03 -4.75 -23.17
C GLU A 17 8.75 -4.49 -21.69
N LYS A 18 9.70 -3.87 -20.96
CA LYS A 18 9.51 -3.48 -19.56
C LYS A 18 8.51 -2.33 -19.37
N LYS A 19 8.14 -1.60 -20.43
CA LYS A 19 7.22 -0.45 -20.35
C LYS A 19 5.77 -0.75 -20.66
N ILE A 20 5.42 -1.95 -21.13
CA ILE A 20 4.02 -2.29 -21.37
C ILE A 20 3.37 -2.62 -20.03
N LEU A 21 2.66 -1.63 -19.48
CA LEU A 21 1.81 -1.81 -18.32
C LEU A 21 0.69 -2.79 -18.67
N TRP A 22 0.39 -3.70 -17.75
CA TRP A 22 -0.78 -4.55 -17.87
C TRP A 22 -2.03 -3.69 -17.80
N ASN A 23 -2.99 -3.98 -18.67
CA ASN A 23 -4.30 -3.37 -18.57
C ASN A 23 -4.94 -3.79 -17.23
N VAL A 24 -5.76 -2.92 -16.64
CA VAL A 24 -6.55 -3.24 -15.43
C VAL A 24 -7.43 -4.48 -15.62
N ASN A 25 -7.86 -4.75 -16.86
CA ASN A 25 -8.66 -5.94 -17.20
C ASN A 25 -7.81 -7.12 -17.71
N ASP A 26 -6.48 -7.05 -17.62
CA ASP A 26 -5.61 -8.18 -17.94
C ASP A 26 -5.77 -9.26 -16.87
N ALA A 27 -5.95 -10.52 -17.28
CA ALA A 27 -6.07 -11.66 -16.36
C ALA A 27 -4.89 -11.75 -15.38
N LYS A 28 -3.70 -11.29 -15.80
CA LYS A 28 -2.52 -11.24 -14.93
C LYS A 28 -2.63 -10.16 -13.87
N ALA A 29 -3.16 -8.98 -14.21
CA ALA A 29 -3.40 -7.89 -13.25
C ALA A 29 -4.51 -8.26 -12.26
N GLU A 30 -5.58 -8.89 -12.76
CA GLU A 30 -6.71 -9.36 -11.95
C GLU A 30 -6.26 -10.31 -10.84
N LYS A 31 -5.35 -11.24 -11.13
CA LYS A 31 -4.76 -12.13 -10.11
C LYS A 31 -4.14 -11.35 -8.95
N TYR A 32 -3.39 -10.28 -9.25
CA TYR A 32 -2.78 -9.45 -8.21
C TYR A 32 -3.79 -8.55 -7.50
N HIS A 33 -4.88 -8.15 -8.17
CA HIS A 33 -5.98 -7.46 -7.51
C HIS A 33 -6.58 -8.31 -6.38
N TYR A 34 -6.84 -9.59 -6.66
CA TYR A 34 -7.35 -10.52 -5.65
C TYR A 34 -6.35 -10.74 -4.51
N LEU A 35 -5.07 -10.98 -4.82
CA LEU A 35 -4.04 -11.18 -3.78
C LEU A 35 -3.88 -9.95 -2.86
N ILE A 36 -3.95 -8.73 -3.41
CA ILE A 36 -3.88 -7.50 -2.61
C ILE A 36 -5.14 -7.35 -1.75
N VAL A 37 -6.32 -7.61 -2.32
CA VAL A 37 -7.59 -7.54 -1.59
C VAL A 37 -7.65 -8.59 -0.48
N GLU A 38 -7.15 -9.79 -0.73
CA GLU A 38 -7.01 -10.88 0.24
C GLU A 38 -6.06 -10.50 1.37
N MET A 39 -4.87 -9.97 1.06
CA MET A 39 -3.93 -9.43 2.04
C MET A 39 -4.60 -8.37 2.93
N ILE A 40 -5.32 -7.41 2.32
CA ILE A 40 -6.00 -6.35 3.08
C ILE A 40 -7.06 -6.94 4.02
N ALA A 41 -7.77 -7.97 3.58
CA ALA A 41 -8.80 -8.64 4.36
C ALA A 41 -8.21 -9.48 5.51
N ILE A 42 -7.16 -10.27 5.23
CA ILE A 42 -6.51 -11.16 6.20
C ILE A 42 -5.79 -10.34 7.27
N ASP A 43 -5.02 -9.34 6.86
CA ASP A 43 -4.21 -8.54 7.79
C ASP A 43 -5.00 -7.39 8.44
N ASN A 44 -6.30 -7.25 8.08
CA ASN A 44 -7.19 -6.18 8.55
C ASN A 44 -6.60 -4.76 8.34
N GLU A 45 -5.86 -4.59 7.24
CA GLU A 45 -5.24 -3.31 6.88
C GLU A 45 -6.30 -2.35 6.32
N PRO A 46 -6.19 -1.04 6.58
CA PRO A 46 -7.07 -0.07 5.94
C PRO A 46 -6.75 0.00 4.45
N PHE A 47 -7.79 0.15 3.62
CA PHE A 47 -7.62 0.38 2.17
C PHE A 47 -6.70 1.55 1.80
N SER A 48 -6.43 2.47 2.72
CA SER A 48 -5.42 3.51 2.48
C SER A 48 -4.02 2.95 2.17
N ILE A 49 -3.74 1.69 2.50
CA ILE A 49 -2.44 1.05 2.24
C ILE A 49 -2.04 1.10 0.77
N ILE A 50 -2.99 0.94 -0.15
CA ILE A 50 -2.73 1.02 -1.60
C ILE A 50 -2.29 2.42 -2.06
N GLU A 51 -2.55 3.45 -1.25
CA GLU A 51 -2.14 4.82 -1.54
C GLU A 51 -0.78 5.17 -0.90
N LYS A 52 -0.29 4.35 0.04
CA LYS A 52 0.97 4.59 0.75
C LYS A 52 2.17 4.46 -0.19
N VAL A 53 3.09 5.42 -0.06
CA VAL A 53 4.30 5.49 -0.89
C VAL A 53 5.17 4.25 -0.75
N GLY A 54 5.32 3.71 0.46
CA GLY A 54 6.12 2.49 0.70
C GLY A 54 5.55 1.28 -0.04
N PHE A 55 4.23 1.09 0.01
CA PHE A 55 3.56 -0.01 -0.66
C PHE A 55 3.63 0.11 -2.19
N LYS A 56 3.45 1.32 -2.73
CA LYS A 56 3.62 1.58 -4.18
C LYS A 56 5.04 1.26 -4.65
N LYS A 57 6.06 1.74 -3.93
CA LYS A 57 7.47 1.45 -4.25
C LYS A 57 7.77 -0.05 -4.21
N LEU A 58 7.23 -0.77 -3.23
CA LEU A 58 7.36 -2.23 -3.15
C LEU A 58 6.78 -2.90 -4.41
N LEU A 59 5.56 -2.53 -4.80
CA LEU A 59 4.90 -3.09 -5.97
C LEU A 59 5.60 -2.69 -7.28
N GLU A 60 6.10 -1.47 -7.40
CA GLU A 60 6.87 -1.03 -8.57
C GLU A 60 8.15 -1.85 -8.76
N GLN A 61 8.83 -2.23 -7.67
CA GLN A 61 10.04 -3.06 -7.73
C GLN A 61 9.72 -4.54 -7.96
N ALA A 62 8.68 -5.08 -7.30
CA ALA A 62 8.31 -6.49 -7.41
C ALA A 62 7.56 -6.80 -8.72
N LEU A 63 6.70 -5.88 -9.17
CA LEU A 63 5.79 -6.01 -10.30
C LEU A 63 5.83 -4.73 -11.17
N PRO A 64 6.94 -4.47 -11.87
CA PRO A 64 7.13 -3.21 -12.61
C PRO A 64 6.14 -2.99 -13.78
N ARG A 65 5.45 -4.04 -14.22
CA ARG A 65 4.42 -3.97 -15.27
C ARG A 65 3.00 -3.84 -14.72
N TYR A 66 2.81 -3.92 -13.41
CA TYR A 66 1.50 -3.89 -12.78
C TYR A 66 1.13 -2.46 -12.40
N GLU A 67 -0.02 -1.99 -12.89
CA GLU A 67 -0.60 -0.72 -12.47
C GLU A 67 -1.63 -0.97 -11.36
N LEU A 68 -1.45 -0.33 -10.21
CA LEU A 68 -2.32 -0.50 -9.04
C LEU A 68 -3.60 0.34 -9.18
N PRO A 69 -4.79 -0.27 -9.38
CA PRO A 69 -6.01 0.49 -9.63
C PRO A 69 -6.79 0.76 -8.33
N SER A 70 -6.68 1.98 -7.79
CA SER A 70 -7.32 2.34 -6.52
C SER A 70 -8.85 2.17 -6.50
N ARG A 71 -9.54 2.48 -7.62
CA ARG A 71 -11.01 2.44 -7.70
C ARG A 71 -11.57 1.04 -7.95
N THR A 72 -10.88 0.21 -8.73
CA THR A 72 -11.33 -1.15 -9.09
C THR A 72 -11.20 -2.11 -7.90
N LEU A 73 -10.12 -1.99 -7.13
CA LEU A 73 -9.89 -2.82 -5.95
C LEU A 73 -10.99 -2.67 -4.89
N LYS A 74 -11.48 -1.45 -4.68
CA LYS A 74 -12.60 -1.17 -3.75
C LYS A 74 -13.90 -1.90 -4.14
N LYS A 75 -14.11 -2.18 -5.43
CA LYS A 75 -15.29 -2.92 -5.91
C LYS A 75 -15.17 -4.43 -5.70
N LEU A 76 -13.95 -4.96 -5.76
CA LEU A 76 -13.66 -6.40 -5.57
C LEU A 76 -13.72 -6.81 -4.10
N PHE A 77 -13.40 -5.89 -3.18
CA PHE A 77 -13.37 -6.15 -1.75
C PHE A 77 -14.66 -6.68 -1.11
N PRO A 78 -15.87 -6.12 -1.36
CA PRO A 78 -17.09 -6.66 -0.75
C PRO A 78 -17.32 -8.15 -1.08
N ILE A 79 -16.76 -8.66 -2.18
CA ILE A 79 -16.89 -10.06 -2.61
C ILE A 79 -15.97 -10.97 -1.79
N SER A 80 -14.73 -10.54 -1.51
CA SER A 80 -13.77 -11.37 -0.74
C SER A 80 -14.03 -11.37 0.77
N THR A 81 -14.76 -10.38 1.26
CA THR A 81 -14.86 -10.10 2.70
C THR A 81 -16.15 -10.56 3.37
N SER A 82 -17.18 -10.95 2.62
CA SER A 82 -18.49 -11.27 3.17
C SER A 82 -18.51 -12.45 4.14
N GLU A 83 -17.59 -13.42 3.99
CA GLU A 83 -17.49 -14.58 4.89
C GLU A 83 -16.52 -14.38 6.05
N PHE A 84 -15.44 -13.62 5.86
CA PHE A 84 -14.38 -13.46 6.87
C PHE A 84 -14.66 -12.33 7.86
N MET A 85 -15.24 -11.23 7.38
CA MET A 85 -15.34 -9.99 8.16
C MET A 85 -16.47 -9.97 9.20
N THR A 86 -17.49 -10.82 9.08
CA THR A 86 -18.63 -10.83 10.02
C THR A 86 -18.22 -11.35 11.40
N ASN A 87 -17.43 -12.42 11.46
CA ASN A 87 -16.97 -13.00 12.72
C ASN A 87 -15.82 -12.18 13.34
N TYR A 88 -14.85 -11.76 12.54
CA TYR A 88 -13.68 -11.04 13.05
C TYR A 88 -14.01 -9.61 13.51
N ARG A 89 -14.88 -8.89 12.78
CA ARG A 89 -15.33 -7.56 13.21
C ARG A 89 -16.11 -7.65 14.52
N ALA A 90 -16.93 -8.68 14.73
CA ALA A 90 -17.67 -8.81 15.98
C ALA A 90 -16.73 -8.84 17.19
N ASP A 91 -15.60 -9.57 17.11
CA ASP A 91 -14.62 -9.64 18.19
C ASP A 91 -13.84 -8.33 18.39
N ILE A 92 -13.42 -7.66 17.30
CA ILE A 92 -12.77 -6.35 17.40
C ILE A 92 -13.72 -5.30 17.97
N TYR A 93 -14.95 -5.22 17.49
CA TYR A 93 -15.94 -4.26 18.00
C TYR A 93 -16.21 -4.51 19.48
N LYS A 94 -16.29 -5.78 19.90
CA LYS A 94 -16.46 -6.15 21.31
C LYS A 94 -15.27 -5.73 22.16
N ALA A 95 -14.04 -5.91 21.66
CA ALA A 95 -12.81 -5.48 22.34
C ALA A 95 -12.71 -3.95 22.44
N VAL A 96 -13.01 -3.21 21.36
CA VAL A 96 -12.99 -1.75 21.30
C VAL A 96 -14.04 -1.11 22.23
N VAL A 97 -15.25 -1.69 22.27
CA VAL A 97 -16.30 -1.24 23.19
C VAL A 97 -15.96 -1.58 24.64
N ALA A 98 -15.31 -2.72 24.89
CA ALA A 98 -14.80 -3.08 26.21
C ALA A 98 -13.63 -2.20 26.67
N SER A 99 -12.86 -1.63 25.74
CA SER A 99 -11.76 -0.71 26.02
C SER A 99 -12.19 0.75 26.08
N SER A 100 -13.36 1.07 26.67
CA SER A 100 -13.89 2.42 26.86
C SER A 100 -12.96 3.31 27.70
N SER A 101 -11.85 3.67 27.09
CA SER A 101 -10.76 4.50 27.59
C SER A 101 -10.91 5.85 26.92
N SER A 102 -10.79 6.90 27.72
CA SER A 102 -10.80 8.28 27.23
C SER A 102 -9.46 8.54 26.56
N PHE A 103 -9.47 8.76 25.25
CA PHE A 103 -8.25 9.10 24.52
C PHE A 103 -7.93 10.58 24.67
N SER A 104 -6.76 10.91 25.22
CA SER A 104 -6.26 12.27 25.37
C SER A 104 -4.88 12.40 24.75
N SER A 105 -4.70 13.37 23.85
CA SER A 105 -3.39 13.69 23.29
C SER A 105 -3.01 15.14 23.57
N ILE A 106 -1.72 15.38 23.80
CA ILE A 106 -1.14 16.72 23.98
C ILE A 106 -0.19 16.95 22.82
N ALA A 107 -0.48 17.97 22.01
CA ALA A 107 0.39 18.43 20.94
C ALA A 107 0.94 19.81 21.29
N THR A 108 2.21 20.03 20.96
CA THR A 108 2.86 21.33 21.06
C THR A 108 3.13 21.88 19.68
N HIS A 109 2.96 23.19 19.55
CA HIS A 109 3.27 23.96 18.36
C HIS A 109 4.20 25.10 18.77
N TRP A 110 5.26 25.32 18.00
CA TRP A 110 6.16 26.46 18.21
C TRP A 110 6.70 26.98 16.88
N LEU A 111 7.13 28.24 16.88
CA LEU A 111 7.71 28.90 15.72
C LEU A 111 9.21 29.10 15.95
N THR A 112 10.01 28.93 14.91
CA THR A 112 11.41 29.40 14.93
C THR A 112 11.49 30.89 14.57
N SER A 113 12.67 31.46 14.78
CA SER A 113 13.00 32.84 14.38
C SER A 113 12.83 33.08 12.86
N GLU A 114 12.89 32.02 12.05
CA GLU A 114 12.65 32.05 10.60
C GLU A 114 11.17 31.81 10.23
N PHE A 115 10.25 31.97 11.19
CA PHE A 115 8.82 31.75 11.03
C PHE A 115 8.45 30.36 10.52
N GLN A 116 9.27 29.34 10.82
CA GLN A 116 8.94 27.95 10.50
C GLN A 116 8.08 27.37 11.63
N LEU A 117 6.92 26.81 11.27
CA LEU A 117 6.03 26.15 12.20
C LEU A 117 6.51 24.72 12.46
N HIS A 118 6.76 24.41 13.72
CA HIS A 118 7.05 23.07 14.19
C HIS A 118 5.89 22.55 15.04
N GLN A 119 5.69 21.24 14.99
CA GLN A 119 4.70 20.55 15.80
C GLN A 119 5.24 19.22 16.29
N GLY A 120 4.85 18.82 17.50
CA GLY A 120 5.23 17.54 18.10
C GLY A 120 4.16 17.05 19.07
N VAL A 121 3.88 15.74 19.03
CA VAL A 121 2.99 15.09 20.00
C VAL A 121 3.81 14.74 21.24
N LEU A 122 3.43 15.29 22.39
CA LEU A 122 4.12 15.06 23.67
C LEU A 122 3.60 13.84 24.41
N ALA A 123 2.29 13.57 24.31
CA ALA A 123 1.65 12.46 24.99
C ALA A 123 0.40 11.99 24.25
N MET A 124 0.13 10.68 24.31
CA MET A 124 -1.11 10.02 23.91
C MET A 124 -1.45 9.02 25.02
N LYS A 125 -2.66 9.08 25.57
CA LYS A 125 -3.15 8.19 26.61
C LYS A 125 -4.55 7.71 26.27
#